data_AF-A0A136A6J8-F1
#
_entry.id   AF-A0A136A6J8-F1
#
_cell.length_a   1.000
_cell.length_b   1.000
_cell.length_c   1.000
_cell.angle_alpha   90.00
_cell.angle_beta   90.00
_cell.angle_gamma   90.00
#
_symmetry.space_group_name_H-M   'P 1'
#
loop_
_entity.id
_entity.type
_entity.pdbx_description
1 polymer ?
#
loop_
_entity_poly.entity_id
_entity_poly.type
_entity_poly.pdbx_seq_one_letter_code
_entity_poly.pdbx_strand_id
1 'polypeptide(L)'
;MIVRHIIEDLESVFESLPESKEFDLAFASYLEDDSGKIEFRTIEAFHWDDDEEFFLVPSGCAKYYSLDPVQFKAADFLTALKNKINTEIEEYCAYARARIKIAKDGSTVSLNSPLWGTGYHENERLLYFYHGKQPNNAT
;
A
#
# COMPACT_ATOMS: atom_id res chain seq x y z
N MET A 1 0.13 -9.65 -5.00
CA MET A 1 -0.29 -8.66 -6.00
C MET A 1 0.95 -8.06 -6.64
N ILE A 2 0.94 -7.72 -7.92
CA ILE A 2 2.03 -6.98 -8.58
C ILE A 2 1.64 -5.51 -8.76
N VAL A 3 2.61 -4.65 -9.09
CA VAL A 3 2.38 -3.20 -9.23
C VAL A 3 1.35 -2.88 -10.31
N ARG A 4 1.32 -3.62 -11.43
CA ARG A 4 0.30 -3.44 -12.47
C ARG A 4 -1.12 -3.59 -11.92
N HIS A 5 -1.36 -4.58 -11.06
CA HIS A 5 -2.69 -4.78 -10.48
C HIS A 5 -3.11 -3.59 -9.59
N ILE A 6 -2.17 -2.92 -8.91
CA ILE A 6 -2.46 -1.68 -8.16
C ILE A 6 -3.00 -0.62 -9.11
N ILE A 7 -2.33 -0.44 -10.26
CA ILE A 7 -2.72 0.53 -11.28
C ILE A 7 -4.11 0.20 -11.84
N GLU A 8 -4.30 -1.04 -12.29
CA GLU A 8 -5.55 -1.51 -12.88
C GLU A 8 -6.73 -1.42 -11.90
N ASP A 9 -6.52 -1.82 -10.63
CA ASP A 9 -7.53 -1.75 -9.59
C ASP A 9 -7.92 -0.29 -9.30
N LEU A 10 -6.95 0.62 -9.19
CA LEU A 10 -7.23 2.05 -8.98
C LEU A 10 -8.02 2.65 -10.14
N GLU A 11 -7.64 2.35 -11.39
CA GLU A 11 -8.35 2.85 -12.57
C GLU A 11 -9.78 2.32 -12.61
N SER A 12 -9.98 1.02 -12.35
CA SER A 12 -11.30 0.39 -12.29
C SER A 12 -12.19 1.00 -11.19
N VAL A 13 -11.62 1.27 -10.01
CA VAL A 13 -12.33 1.96 -8.93
C VAL A 13 -12.68 3.40 -9.32
N PHE A 14 -11.80 4.12 -10.00
CA PHE A 14 -12.07 5.49 -10.47
C PHE A 14 -13.13 5.57 -11.56
N GLU A 15 -13.26 4.54 -12.39
CA GLU A 15 -14.32 4.44 -13.39
C GLU A 15 -15.68 4.15 -12.75
N SER A 16 -15.72 3.23 -11.77
CA SER A 16 -16.95 2.83 -11.10
C SER A 16 -17.42 3.81 -10.01
N LEU A 17 -16.49 4.51 -9.36
CA LEU A 17 -16.75 5.48 -8.29
C LEU A 17 -15.84 6.71 -8.46
N PRO A 18 -16.17 7.67 -9.35
CA PRO A 18 -15.28 8.79 -9.70
C PRO A 18 -14.83 9.67 -8.53
N GLU A 19 -15.65 9.85 -7.50
CA GLU A 19 -15.31 10.62 -6.29
C GLU A 19 -14.19 9.98 -5.45
N SER A 20 -13.89 8.69 -5.66
CA SER A 20 -12.80 7.98 -4.98
C SER A 20 -11.42 8.50 -5.35
N LYS A 21 -11.29 9.28 -6.44
CA LYS A 21 -10.07 10.02 -6.79
C LYS A 21 -9.57 10.91 -5.65
N GLU A 22 -10.49 11.42 -4.84
CA GLU A 22 -10.24 12.30 -3.69
C GLU A 22 -10.11 11.55 -2.35
N PHE A 23 -10.16 10.21 -2.37
CA PHE A 23 -10.03 9.41 -1.15
C PHE A 23 -8.57 9.36 -0.70
N ASP A 24 -8.35 9.26 0.62
CA ASP A 24 -7.03 8.99 1.16
C ASP A 24 -6.65 7.52 0.92
N LEU A 25 -5.35 7.26 0.76
CA LEU A 25 -4.83 5.90 0.59
C LEU A 25 -4.39 5.28 1.91
N ALA A 26 -4.77 4.02 2.10
CA ALA A 26 -4.41 3.26 3.30
C ALA A 26 -4.06 1.81 3.02
N PHE A 27 -3.46 1.19 4.02
CA PHE A 27 -3.41 -0.24 4.20
C PHE A 27 -4.65 -0.72 4.95
N ALA A 28 -5.06 -1.95 4.68
CA ALA A 28 -6.01 -2.70 5.48
C ALA A 28 -5.36 -4.01 5.95
N SER A 29 -5.41 -4.28 7.25
CA SER A 29 -4.98 -5.57 7.78
C SER A 29 -5.95 -6.09 8.83
N TYR A 30 -6.21 -7.39 8.81
CA TYR A 30 -7.02 -8.02 9.84
C TYR A 30 -6.25 -8.08 11.15
N LEU A 31 -6.93 -7.73 12.24
CA LEU A 31 -6.38 -7.93 13.58
C LEU A 31 -6.13 -9.41 13.84
N GLU A 32 -5.05 -9.71 14.56
CA GLU A 32 -4.66 -11.08 14.93
C GLU A 32 -5.55 -11.69 16.05
N ASP A 33 -6.60 -10.97 16.48
CA ASP A 33 -7.49 -11.35 17.59
C ASP A 33 -8.74 -12.15 17.16
N ASP A 34 -8.76 -12.63 15.92
CA ASP A 34 -9.87 -13.35 15.28
C ASP A 34 -11.22 -12.59 15.29
N SER A 35 -11.23 -11.29 15.62
CA SER A 35 -12.45 -10.47 15.64
C SER A 35 -13.00 -10.15 14.25
N GLY A 36 -12.20 -10.39 13.20
CA GLY A 36 -12.48 -9.98 11.83
C GLY A 36 -12.41 -8.47 11.60
N LYS A 37 -11.98 -7.68 12.61
CA LYS A 37 -11.80 -6.24 12.46
C LYS A 37 -10.59 -5.93 11.58
N ILE A 38 -10.74 -4.88 10.78
CA ILE A 38 -9.69 -4.35 9.92
C ILE A 38 -9.12 -3.10 10.59
N GLU A 39 -7.79 -3.06 10.71
CA GLU A 39 -7.06 -1.85 11.04
C GLU A 39 -6.64 -1.14 9.74
N PHE A 40 -6.89 0.17 9.68
CA PHE A 40 -6.46 1.02 8.59
C PHE A 40 -5.25 1.85 8.98
N ARG A 41 -4.29 1.96 8.07
CA ARG A 41 -3.12 2.84 8.23
C ARG A 41 -2.78 3.53 6.93
N THR A 42 -2.77 4.86 6.92
CA THR A 42 -2.51 5.64 5.71
C THR A 42 -1.13 5.37 5.11
N ILE A 43 -1.01 5.54 3.80
CA ILE A 43 0.23 5.38 3.03
C ILE A 43 0.83 6.77 2.81
N GLU A 44 2.16 6.89 2.96
CA GLU A 44 2.84 8.17 2.79
C GLU A 44 4.00 8.17 1.78
N ALA A 45 4.46 7.01 1.32
CA ALA A 45 5.51 6.93 0.32
C ALA A 45 5.48 5.57 -0.40
N PHE A 46 6.24 5.46 -1.48
CA PHE A 46 6.55 4.19 -2.13
C PHE A 46 7.97 4.20 -2.70
N HIS A 47 8.56 3.01 -2.84
CA HIS A 47 9.87 2.80 -3.47
C HIS A 47 10.00 1.36 -3.96
N TRP A 48 11.09 1.02 -4.65
CA TRP A 48 11.43 -0.34 -5.08
C TRP A 48 12.94 -0.57 -4.90
N ASP A 49 13.39 -1.82 -5.02
CA ASP A 49 14.81 -2.19 -4.97
C ASP A 49 15.17 -3.23 -6.05
N ASP A 50 16.43 -3.65 -6.04
CA ASP A 50 17.02 -4.54 -7.05
C ASP A 50 16.55 -6.00 -6.91
N ASP A 51 15.81 -6.35 -5.84
CA ASP A 51 15.26 -7.69 -5.61
C ASP A 51 13.88 -7.88 -6.27
N GLU A 52 13.52 -7.01 -7.24
CA GLU A 52 12.22 -7.00 -7.94
C GLU A 52 11.02 -6.83 -6.98
N GLU A 53 11.24 -6.13 -5.86
CA GLU A 53 10.21 -5.82 -4.86
C GLU A 53 9.80 -4.34 -4.93
N PHE A 54 8.49 -4.11 -4.87
CA PHE A 54 7.90 -2.78 -4.74
C PHE A 54 7.26 -2.61 -3.37
N PHE A 55 7.48 -1.46 -2.74
CA PHE A 55 7.06 -1.20 -1.37
C PHE A 55 6.15 0.01 -1.27
N LEU A 56 5.02 -0.19 -0.63
CA LEU A 56 4.21 0.88 -0.06
C LEU A 56 4.66 1.12 1.39
N VAL A 57 4.77 2.38 1.79
CA VAL A 57 5.29 2.80 3.09
C VAL A 57 4.17 3.47 3.89
N PRO A 58 3.88 2.98 5.12
CA PRO A 58 2.81 3.55 5.93
C PRO A 58 3.22 4.89 6.56
N SER A 59 2.23 5.66 7.01
CA SER A 59 2.47 6.95 7.64
C SER A 59 3.37 6.87 8.88
N GLY A 60 4.31 7.82 8.98
CA GLY A 60 5.34 7.91 10.03
C GLY A 60 6.59 7.05 9.79
N CYS A 61 6.71 6.37 8.65
CA CYS A 61 7.78 5.42 8.35
C CYS A 61 8.74 5.84 7.23
N ALA A 62 8.42 6.83 6.39
CA ALA A 62 9.25 7.30 5.28
C ALA A 62 10.66 7.72 5.72
N LYS A 63 10.78 8.34 6.89
CA LYS A 63 12.06 8.75 7.50
C LYS A 63 13.06 7.61 7.69
N TYR A 64 12.60 6.36 7.82
CA TYR A 64 13.48 5.20 7.99
C TYR A 64 14.04 4.67 6.67
N TYR A 65 13.53 5.18 5.55
CA TYR A 65 13.93 4.81 4.19
C TYR A 65 14.49 6.00 3.40
N SER A 66 14.77 7.13 4.08
CA SER A 66 15.21 8.39 3.45
C SER A 66 14.25 8.88 2.35
N LEU A 67 12.95 8.67 2.56
CA LEU A 67 11.89 9.11 1.65
C LEU A 67 11.18 10.35 2.21
N ASP A 68 10.72 11.22 1.32
CA ASP A 68 9.86 12.34 1.67
C ASP A 68 8.41 11.87 1.84
N PRO A 69 7.78 12.09 3.00
CA PRO A 69 6.40 11.71 3.23
C PRO A 69 5.45 12.62 2.43
N VAL A 70 4.45 12.03 1.79
CA VAL A 70 3.40 12.71 1.05
C VAL A 70 2.05 12.19 1.54
N GLN A 71 1.12 13.09 1.86
CA GLN A 71 -0.26 12.66 2.07
C GLN A 71 -0.92 12.47 0.70
N PHE A 72 -1.09 11.22 0.28
CA PHE A 72 -1.65 10.91 -1.02
C PHE A 72 -3.18 10.95 -1.02
N LYS A 73 -3.74 11.69 -1.98
CA LYS A 73 -5.04 11.33 -2.58
C LYS A 73 -4.84 10.24 -3.62
N ALA A 74 -5.87 9.43 -3.83
CA ALA A 74 -5.78 8.26 -4.71
C ALA A 74 -5.36 8.65 -6.14
N ALA A 75 -5.88 9.74 -6.69
CA ALA A 75 -5.50 10.22 -8.03
C ALA A 75 -4.04 10.70 -8.10
N ASP A 76 -3.58 11.43 -7.08
CA ASP A 76 -2.21 11.93 -7.00
C ASP A 76 -1.21 10.78 -6.89
N PHE A 77 -1.56 9.75 -6.12
CA PHE A 77 -0.76 8.54 -6.01
C PHE A 77 -0.65 7.79 -7.34
N LEU A 78 -1.78 7.56 -8.03
CA LEU A 78 -1.76 6.87 -9.32
C LEU A 78 -0.88 7.63 -10.32
N THR A 79 -1.01 8.96 -10.35
CA THR A 79 -0.20 9.83 -11.20
C THR A 79 1.28 9.76 -10.82
N ALA A 80 1.61 9.83 -9.53
CA ALA A 80 2.98 9.72 -9.04
C ALA A 80 3.59 8.35 -9.39
N LEU A 81 2.81 7.27 -9.28
CA LEU A 81 3.21 5.91 -9.61
C LEU A 81 3.56 5.81 -11.09
N LYS A 82 2.60 6.14 -11.98
CA LYS A 82 2.77 6.10 -13.45
C LYS A 82 3.91 6.97 -13.97
N ASN A 83 4.21 8.08 -13.30
CA ASN A 83 5.30 8.97 -13.67
C ASN A 83 6.69 8.46 -13.24
N LYS A 84 6.76 7.63 -12.18
CA LYS A 84 8.04 7.17 -11.60
C LYS A 84 8.45 5.78 -12.07
N ILE A 85 7.50 4.90 -12.36
CA ILE A 85 7.79 3.51 -12.70
C ILE A 85 7.83 3.29 -14.21
N ASN A 86 8.56 2.27 -14.65
CA ASN A 86 8.57 1.78 -16.01
C ASN A 86 7.84 0.42 -16.11
N THR A 87 7.76 -0.14 -17.31
CA THR A 87 7.09 -1.43 -17.56
C THR A 87 7.71 -2.62 -16.84
N GLU A 88 8.98 -2.54 -16.44
CA GLU A 88 9.66 -3.58 -15.68
C GLU A 88 9.17 -3.59 -14.23
N ILE A 89 9.16 -2.42 -13.58
CA ILE A 89 8.70 -2.25 -12.20
C ILE A 89 7.20 -2.58 -12.06
N GLU A 90 6.41 -2.43 -13.12
CA GLU A 90 5.01 -2.87 -13.13
C GLU A 90 4.83 -4.36 -12.81
N GLU A 91 5.84 -5.20 -13.09
CA GLU A 91 5.81 -6.64 -12.83
C GLU A 91 6.29 -7.01 -11.42
N TYR A 92 6.81 -6.05 -10.65
CA TYR A 92 7.37 -6.32 -9.33
C TYR A 92 6.28 -6.75 -8.34
N CYS A 93 6.65 -7.64 -7.43
CA CYS A 93 5.77 -8.03 -6.33
C CYS A 93 5.59 -6.85 -5.37
N ALA A 94 4.33 -6.53 -5.05
CA ALA A 94 4.02 -5.40 -4.19
C ALA A 94 3.84 -5.81 -2.73
N TYR A 95 4.49 -5.07 -1.83
CA TYR A 95 4.53 -5.31 -0.40
C TYR A 95 4.18 -4.04 0.41
N ALA A 96 3.59 -4.23 1.58
CA ALA A 96 3.53 -3.23 2.63
C ALA A 96 4.78 -3.31 3.50
N ARG A 97 5.39 -2.16 3.84
CA ARG A 97 6.36 -2.05 4.96
C ARG A 97 5.60 -2.11 6.29
N ALA A 98 5.10 -3.29 6.65
CA ALA A 98 4.09 -3.49 7.69
C ALA A 98 4.61 -3.18 9.11
N ARG A 99 5.84 -3.57 9.43
CA ARG A 99 6.46 -3.26 10.74
C ARG A 99 7.91 -2.85 10.56
N ILE A 100 8.34 -1.87 11.36
CA ILE A 100 9.73 -1.45 11.43
C ILE A 100 10.26 -1.78 12.82
N LYS A 101 11.41 -2.45 12.86
CA LYS A 101 12.16 -2.72 14.07
C LYS A 101 13.55 -2.13 13.93
N ILE A 102 13.88 -1.18 14.79
CA ILE A 102 15.24 -0.65 14.88
C ILE A 102 16.05 -1.63 15.76
N ALA A 103 17.10 -2.21 15.19
CA ALA A 103 18.01 -3.08 15.91
C ALA A 103 18.92 -2.29 16.85
N LYS A 104 19.61 -2.98 17.77
CA LYS A 104 20.48 -2.35 18.79
C LYS A 104 21.66 -1.58 18.19
N ASP A 105 22.07 -1.94 16.98
CA ASP A 105 23.14 -1.28 16.23
C ASP A 105 22.65 -0.07 15.41
N GLY A 106 21.36 0.28 15.49
CA GLY A 106 20.74 1.37 14.76
C GLY A 106 20.25 1.00 13.36
N SER A 107 20.44 -0.25 12.91
CA SER A 107 19.91 -0.71 11.63
C SER A 107 18.39 -0.88 11.66
N THR A 108 17.75 -0.59 10.53
CA THR A 108 16.29 -0.71 10.36
C THR A 108 15.98 -2.06 9.74
N VAL A 109 15.28 -2.93 10.48
CA VAL A 109 14.71 -4.18 9.96
C VAL A 109 13.24 -3.94 9.63
N SER A 110 12.87 -4.12 8.36
CA SER A 110 11.48 -4.09 7.94
C SER A 110 10.92 -5.49 7.87
N LEU A 111 9.71 -5.67 8.40
CA LEU A 111 8.89 -6.83 8.09
C LEU A 111 7.95 -6.45 6.93
N ASN A 112 8.23 -7.01 5.76
CA ASN A 112 7.43 -6.81 4.57
C ASN A 112 6.24 -7.77 4.58
N SER A 113 5.10 -7.30 4.09
CA SER A 113 3.88 -8.11 4.02
C SER A 113 3.30 -8.02 2.62
N PRO A 114 3.07 -9.16 1.92
CA PRO A 114 2.59 -9.11 0.55
C PRO A 114 1.21 -8.48 0.49
N LEU A 115 1.02 -7.61 -0.50
CA LEU A 115 -0.31 -7.10 -0.80
C LEU A 115 -1.11 -8.14 -1.56
N TRP A 116 -2.40 -8.26 -1.27
CA TRP A 116 -3.25 -9.31 -1.85
C TRP A 116 -4.60 -8.82 -2.40
N GLY A 117 -4.95 -7.55 -2.24
CA GLY A 117 -6.14 -6.99 -2.88
C GLY A 117 -6.36 -5.51 -2.61
N THR A 118 -7.37 -4.95 -3.28
CA THR A 118 -7.77 -3.55 -3.19
C THR A 118 -9.23 -3.45 -2.72
N GLY A 119 -9.55 -2.41 -1.95
CA GLY A 119 -10.91 -2.11 -1.51
C GLY A 119 -11.09 -0.62 -1.27
N TYR A 120 -12.33 -0.22 -0.97
CA TYR A 120 -12.65 1.15 -0.61
C TYR A 120 -13.73 1.19 0.48
N HIS A 121 -13.75 2.28 1.24
CA HIS A 121 -14.73 2.55 2.29
C HIS A 121 -15.30 3.96 2.09
N GLU A 122 -16.46 4.07 1.45
CA GLU A 122 -17.06 5.34 1.02
C GLU A 122 -17.25 6.34 2.17
N ASN A 123 -17.79 5.88 3.30
CA ASN A 123 -18.09 6.74 4.45
C ASN A 123 -16.84 7.36 5.09
N GLU A 124 -15.73 6.63 5.07
CA GLU A 124 -14.45 7.07 5.63
C GLU A 124 -13.59 7.75 4.55
N ARG A 125 -14.07 7.75 3.29
CA ARG A 125 -13.37 8.25 2.10
C ARG A 125 -11.96 7.66 1.98
N LEU A 126 -11.86 6.34 2.12
CA LEU A 126 -10.61 5.58 2.03
C LEU A 126 -10.63 4.66 0.81
N LEU A 127 -9.51 4.62 0.09
CA LEU A 127 -9.17 3.52 -0.81
C LEU A 127 -7.96 2.81 -0.21
N TYR A 128 -8.00 1.49 -0.11
CA TYR A 128 -7.00 0.77 0.64
C TYR A 128 -6.54 -0.53 -0.01
N PHE A 129 -5.31 -0.92 0.33
CA PHE A 129 -4.71 -2.17 -0.09
C PHE A 129 -4.61 -3.14 1.08
N TYR A 130 -5.13 -4.34 0.87
CA TYR A 130 -5.03 -5.40 1.84
C TYR A 130 -3.62 -6.00 1.87
N HIS A 131 -3.13 -6.27 3.08
CA HIS A 131 -1.89 -7.00 3.31
C HIS A 131 -2.01 -7.96 4.49
N GLY A 132 -0.99 -8.78 4.72
CA GLY A 132 -0.95 -9.72 5.83
C GLY A 132 -1.70 -11.02 5.54
N LYS A 133 -2.32 -11.59 6.58
CA LYS A 133 -3.03 -12.86 6.46
C LYS A 133 -4.29 -12.67 5.61
N GLN A 134 -4.33 -13.32 4.45
CA GLN A 134 -5.56 -13.43 3.66
C GLN A 134 -6.52 -14.37 4.41
N PRO A 135 -7.77 -13.97 4.67
CA PRO A 135 -8.74 -14.86 5.29
C PRO A 135 -9.03 -16.05 4.35
N ASN A 136 -9.12 -17.26 4.91
CA ASN A 136 -9.25 -18.52 4.16
C ASN A 136 -10.49 -18.62 3.24
N ASN A 137 -11.40 -17.64 3.28
CA ASN A 137 -12.65 -17.60 2.51
C ASN A 137 -12.76 -16.40 1.55
N ALA A 138 -11.67 -15.71 1.24
CA ALA A 138 -11.67 -14.67 0.20
C ALA A 138 -11.43 -15.30 -1.18
N THR A 139 -12.47 -15.90 -1.74
CA THR A 139 -12.62 -16.26 -3.17
C THR A 139 -13.96 -15.78 -3.65
#